data_AF-A0A8D0W1V3-F1
#
_entry.id   AF-A0A8D0W1V3-F1
#
_cell.length_a   1.000
_cell.length_b   1.000
_cell.length_c   1.000
_cell.angle_alpha   90.00
_cell.angle_beta   90.00
_cell.angle_gamma   90.00
#
_symmetry.space_group_name_H-M   'P 1'
#
loop_
_entity.id
_entity.type
_entity.pdbx_description
1 polymer ?
#
loop_
_entity_poly.entity_id
_entity_poly.type
_entity_poly.pdbx_seq_one_letter_code
_entity_poly.pdbx_strand_id
1 'polypeptide(L)'
;QFHTLPMERKMRLLKQDDQLAVTRTVKEGEEVKTKVIVFPWHSIAGFISEAANLVLLRVMGWRRTVPSNAHFLALDTEGKLCYSTYQALGSQTIQVGRQQVEVFIVEQTVHSEEGIPMSYQFYLLSDGHLAKRIQVGSPGCCTITKVPILREEDAIEPRPVFEKKPLMWEEDMELFSKFMDRKEELRLSHNSYLRQHPEAHALISDFLLFLLLRQPADVVTFAAEYFGPFAMRRASTPALRSSNRPSPFRALEPEGGEAEEREAGSKAGEGPAG
;
A
#
# COMPACT_ATOMS: atom_id res chain seq x y z
N GLN A 1 21.19 -28.96 48.26
CA GLN A 1 21.31 -29.23 46.81
C GLN A 1 19.93 -29.03 46.20
N PHE A 2 19.74 -28.03 45.36
CA PHE A 2 18.51 -27.93 44.57
C PHE A 2 18.64 -28.94 43.43
N HIS A 3 17.84 -30.01 43.47
CA HIS A 3 17.66 -30.83 42.28
C HIS A 3 16.93 -29.97 41.26
N THR A 4 17.68 -29.40 40.32
CA THR A 4 17.11 -28.71 39.17
C THR A 4 16.49 -29.79 38.29
N LEU A 5 15.23 -30.14 38.55
CA LEU A 5 14.48 -30.96 37.63
C LEU A 5 14.35 -30.17 36.32
N PRO A 6 14.68 -30.76 35.16
CA PRO A 6 14.50 -30.08 33.88
C PRO A 6 13.01 -29.75 33.73
N MET A 7 12.70 -28.45 33.72
CA MET A 7 11.36 -27.95 33.46
C MET A 7 11.20 -27.75 31.96
N GLU A 8 10.29 -28.49 31.34
CA GLU A 8 9.95 -28.31 29.92
C GLU A 8 8.59 -27.61 29.83
N ARG A 9 8.52 -26.51 29.06
CA ARG A 9 7.25 -25.88 28.70
C ARG A 9 7.06 -25.93 27.20
N LYS A 10 5.93 -26.49 26.77
CA LYS A 10 5.53 -26.59 25.36
C LYS A 10 4.19 -25.92 25.16
N MET A 11 4.05 -25.18 24.08
CA MET A 11 2.78 -24.59 23.66
C MET A 11 2.49 -25.01 22.21
N ARG A 12 1.28 -25.51 21.96
CA ARG A 12 0.82 -25.94 20.64
C ARG A 12 -0.43 -25.14 20.29
N LEU A 13 -0.41 -24.52 19.11
CA LEU A 13 -1.53 -23.78 18.56
C LEU A 13 -2.14 -24.63 17.44
N LEU A 14 -3.44 -24.87 17.50
CA LEU A 14 -4.17 -25.64 16.50
C LEU A 14 -5.45 -24.91 16.10
N LYS A 15 -5.58 -24.57 14.82
CA LYS A 15 -6.84 -24.07 14.27
C LYS A 15 -7.81 -25.24 14.08
N GLN A 16 -9.02 -25.12 14.60
CA GLN A 16 -10.13 -26.04 14.40
C GLN A 16 -11.36 -25.21 14.06
N ASP A 17 -11.85 -25.34 12.82
CA ASP A 17 -12.97 -24.56 12.30
C ASP A 17 -12.82 -23.04 12.57
N ASP A 18 -13.74 -22.47 13.36
CA ASP A 18 -13.77 -21.06 13.76
C ASP A 18 -13.15 -20.82 15.15
N GLN A 19 -12.24 -21.69 15.59
CA GLN A 19 -11.59 -21.61 16.89
C GLN A 19 -10.08 -21.88 16.79
N LEU A 20 -9.33 -21.29 17.72
CA LEU A 20 -7.92 -21.58 17.97
C LEU A 20 -7.78 -22.25 19.32
N ALA A 21 -7.35 -23.51 19.33
CA ALA A 21 -7.00 -24.24 20.53
C ALA A 21 -5.52 -24.04 20.86
N VAL A 22 -5.23 -23.53 22.05
CA VAL A 22 -3.89 -23.35 22.63
C VAL A 22 -3.70 -24.40 23.71
N THR A 23 -2.87 -25.41 23.44
CA THR A 23 -2.50 -26.45 24.40
C THR A 23 -1.14 -26.12 25.00
N ARG A 24 -1.10 -25.89 26.31
CA ARG A 24 0.11 -25.69 27.10
C ARG A 24 0.41 -26.95 27.90
N THR A 25 1.63 -27.46 27.80
CA THR A 25 2.12 -28.60 28.59
C THR A 25 3.35 -28.14 29.37
N VAL A 26 3.34 -28.31 30.68
CA VAL A 26 4.48 -28.08 31.57
C VAL A 26 4.84 -29.39 32.22
N LYS A 27 6.11 -29.78 32.07
CA LYS A 27 6.69 -30.95 32.72
C LYS A 27 7.65 -30.49 33.80
N GLU A 28 7.39 -30.89 35.04
CA GLU A 28 8.20 -30.62 36.23
C GLU A 28 8.63 -31.96 36.83
N GLY A 29 9.79 -32.46 36.41
CA GLY A 29 10.24 -33.81 36.77
C GLY A 29 9.36 -34.89 36.14
N GLU A 30 8.68 -35.69 36.97
CA GLU A 30 7.72 -36.71 36.54
C GLU A 30 6.31 -36.15 36.33
N GLU A 31 6.00 -34.99 36.89
CA GLU A 31 4.67 -34.38 36.79
C GLU A 31 4.48 -33.69 35.44
N VAL A 32 3.36 -33.95 34.77
CA VAL A 32 2.98 -33.29 33.50
C VAL A 32 1.62 -32.60 33.68
N LYS A 33 1.63 -31.27 33.66
CA LYS A 33 0.43 -30.41 33.70
C LYS A 33 0.08 -29.98 32.28
N THR A 34 -1.13 -30.32 31.83
CA THR A 34 -1.64 -29.87 30.52
C THR A 34 -2.86 -28.97 30.72
N LYS A 35 -2.86 -27.81 30.06
CA LYS A 35 -3.96 -26.86 30.04
C LYS A 35 -4.33 -26.55 28.60
N VAL A 36 -5.61 -26.53 28.30
CA VAL A 36 -6.13 -26.14 26.98
C VAL A 36 -6.96 -24.88 27.15
N ILE A 37 -6.68 -23.87 26.35
CA ILE A 37 -7.46 -22.63 26.26
C ILE A 37 -7.93 -22.51 24.82
N VAL A 38 -9.17 -22.12 24.62
CA VAL A 38 -9.77 -22.03 23.29
C VAL A 38 -10.25 -20.61 23.07
N PHE A 39 -9.89 -20.05 21.91
CA PHE A 39 -10.26 -18.69 21.52
C PHE A 39 -11.11 -18.75 20.24
N PRO A 40 -12.20 -17.97 20.15
CA PRO A 40 -12.89 -17.76 18.89
C PRO A 40 -11.95 -17.16 17.83
N TRP A 41 -12.04 -17.59 16.57
CA TRP A 41 -11.11 -17.16 15.53
C TRP A 41 -11.16 -15.65 15.24
N HIS A 42 -12.35 -15.04 15.34
CA HIS A 42 -12.49 -13.60 15.18
C HIS A 42 -11.79 -12.80 16.29
N SER A 43 -11.61 -13.38 17.49
CA SER A 43 -10.94 -12.71 18.62
C SER A 43 -9.42 -12.64 18.49
N ILE A 44 -8.83 -13.41 17.57
CA ILE A 44 -7.37 -13.46 17.34
C ILE A 44 -6.94 -12.64 16.11
N ALA A 45 -7.80 -11.76 15.61
CA ALA A 45 -7.46 -10.87 14.50
C ALA A 45 -6.23 -10.01 14.86
N GLY A 46 -5.17 -10.10 14.04
CA GLY A 46 -3.90 -9.41 14.31
C GLY A 46 -2.96 -10.13 15.28
N PHE A 47 -3.25 -11.39 15.64
CA PHE A 47 -2.35 -12.23 16.43
C PHE A 47 -1.02 -12.49 15.72
N ILE A 48 0.08 -12.28 16.44
CA ILE A 48 1.44 -12.60 16.03
C ILE A 48 1.96 -13.78 16.85
N SER A 49 2.25 -14.89 16.17
CA SER A 49 2.91 -16.05 16.79
C SER A 49 4.38 -15.77 17.09
N GLU A 50 5.01 -16.57 17.94
CA GLU A 50 6.44 -16.43 18.26
C GLU A 50 7.33 -16.50 17.00
N ALA A 51 6.99 -17.34 16.04
CA ALA A 51 7.69 -17.43 14.76
C ALA A 51 7.51 -16.16 13.90
N ALA A 52 6.29 -15.63 13.82
CA ALA A 52 6.02 -14.39 13.10
C ALA A 52 6.69 -13.18 13.77
N ASN A 53 6.78 -13.18 15.11
CA ASN A 53 7.50 -12.17 15.87
C ASN A 53 8.99 -12.13 15.51
N LEU A 54 9.66 -13.28 15.36
CA LEU A 54 11.06 -13.31 14.92
C LEU A 54 11.26 -12.66 13.55
N VAL A 55 10.32 -12.86 12.62
CA VAL A 55 10.36 -12.21 11.30
C VAL A 55 10.13 -10.70 11.43
N LEU A 56 9.17 -10.29 12.27
CA LEU A 56 8.91 -8.88 12.55
C LEU A 56 10.14 -8.17 13.13
N LEU A 57 10.78 -8.77 14.15
CA LEU A 57 12.02 -8.28 14.75
C LEU A 57 13.12 -8.16 13.70
N ARG A 58 13.27 -9.15 12.80
CA ARG A 58 14.23 -9.09 11.71
C ARG A 58 14.00 -7.90 10.78
N VAL A 59 12.74 -7.62 10.43
CA VAL A 59 12.39 -6.44 9.62
C VAL A 59 12.72 -5.14 10.35
N MET A 60 12.41 -5.05 11.65
CA MET A 60 12.75 -3.88 12.47
C MET A 60 14.27 -3.65 12.55
N GLY A 61 15.04 -4.74 12.73
CA GLY A 61 16.50 -4.71 12.73
C GLY A 61 17.08 -4.27 11.40
N TRP A 62 16.62 -4.86 10.30
CA TRP A 62 17.08 -4.52 8.95
C TRP A 62 16.75 -3.06 8.57
N ARG A 63 15.54 -2.60 8.88
CA ARG A 63 15.12 -1.22 8.63
C ARG A 63 15.68 -0.22 9.65
N ARG A 64 16.36 -0.69 10.70
CA ARG A 64 16.84 0.09 11.85
C ARG A 64 15.78 1.02 12.42
N THR A 65 14.54 0.55 12.51
CA THR A 65 13.41 1.36 12.98
C THR A 65 12.32 0.50 13.61
N VAL A 66 11.65 1.05 14.61
CA VAL A 66 10.49 0.45 15.25
C VAL A 66 9.32 1.45 15.10
N PRO A 67 8.17 1.03 14.53
CA PRO A 67 6.99 1.89 14.43
C PRO A 67 6.54 2.40 15.79
N SER A 68 6.11 3.67 15.87
CA SER A 68 5.71 4.32 17.13
C SER A 68 4.50 3.66 17.81
N ASN A 69 3.65 2.98 17.04
CA ASN A 69 2.49 2.23 17.52
C ASN A 69 2.65 0.72 17.34
N ALA A 70 3.88 0.20 17.42
CA ALA A 70 4.16 -1.24 17.35
C ALA A 70 3.54 -1.98 18.54
N HIS A 71 2.27 -2.35 18.40
CA HIS A 71 1.44 -3.01 19.38
C HIS A 71 0.67 -4.14 18.68
N PHE A 72 0.93 -5.37 19.10
CA PHE A 72 0.38 -6.56 18.42
C PHE A 72 -0.19 -7.55 19.42
N LEU A 73 -1.25 -8.26 19.00
CA LEU A 73 -1.85 -9.31 19.81
C LEU A 73 -0.89 -10.50 19.90
N ALA A 74 -0.70 -11.05 21.10
CA ALA A 74 0.27 -12.11 21.39
C ALA A 74 -0.28 -13.09 22.44
N LEU A 75 0.51 -14.10 22.80
CA LEU A 75 0.24 -15.00 23.91
C LEU A 75 1.27 -14.79 25.01
N ASP A 76 0.81 -14.74 26.26
CA ASP A 76 1.70 -14.74 27.41
C ASP A 76 2.24 -16.16 27.71
N THR A 77 3.01 -16.28 28.78
CA THR A 77 3.59 -17.57 29.22
C THR A 77 2.56 -18.61 29.63
N GLU A 78 1.36 -18.18 29.98
CA GLU A 78 0.24 -19.02 30.39
C GLU A 78 -0.67 -19.39 29.20
N GLY A 79 -0.38 -18.88 28.01
CA GLY A 79 -1.16 -19.10 26.80
C GLY A 79 -2.44 -18.26 26.75
N LYS A 80 -2.50 -17.16 27.51
CA LYS A 80 -3.59 -16.19 27.46
C LYS A 80 -3.31 -15.13 26.41
N LEU A 81 -4.37 -14.67 25.75
CA LEU A 81 -4.28 -13.55 24.83
C LEU A 81 -3.88 -12.29 25.61
N CYS A 82 -2.90 -11.58 25.06
CA CYS A 82 -2.35 -10.35 25.60
C CYS A 82 -1.82 -9.50 24.45
N TYR A 83 -1.09 -8.44 24.77
CA TYR A 83 -0.42 -7.61 23.78
C TYR A 83 1.09 -7.58 23.98
N SER A 84 1.81 -7.40 22.88
CA SER A 84 3.24 -7.14 22.84
C SER A 84 3.52 -5.74 22.31
N THR A 85 4.34 -4.99 23.01
CA THR A 85 4.83 -3.66 22.59
C THR A 85 6.31 -3.73 22.25
N TYR A 86 6.74 -2.88 21.31
CA TYR A 86 8.12 -2.85 20.83
C TYR A 86 8.69 -1.44 20.93
N GLN A 87 9.93 -1.32 21.38
CA GLN A 87 10.64 -0.06 21.51
C GLN A 87 12.05 -0.17 20.94
N ALA A 88 12.47 0.85 20.19
CA ALA A 88 13.86 0.97 19.77
C ALA A 88 14.71 1.52 20.93
N LEU A 89 15.78 0.81 21.28
CA LEU A 89 16.77 1.28 22.26
C LEU A 89 18.01 1.90 21.60
N GLY A 90 18.05 1.94 20.26
CA GLY A 90 19.14 2.50 19.47
C GLY A 90 20.14 1.43 19.00
N SER A 91 21.33 1.88 18.62
CA SER A 91 22.42 1.02 18.16
C SER A 91 23.56 0.95 19.17
N GLN A 92 24.20 -0.21 19.26
CA GLN A 92 25.38 -0.42 20.10
C GLN A 92 26.39 -1.29 19.36
N THR A 93 27.68 -1.11 19.62
CA THR A 93 28.71 -2.06 19.16
C THR A 93 28.89 -3.16 20.20
N ILE A 94 28.82 -4.42 19.76
CA ILE A 94 29.06 -5.60 20.62
C ILE A 94 30.22 -6.42 20.07
N GLN A 95 30.87 -7.16 20.97
CA GLN A 95 31.92 -8.11 20.61
C GLN A 95 31.31 -9.49 20.34
N VAL A 96 31.52 -10.02 19.15
CA VAL A 96 31.14 -11.38 18.75
C VAL A 96 32.41 -12.14 18.34
N GLY A 97 32.90 -12.99 19.25
CA GLY A 97 34.19 -13.64 19.10
C GLY A 97 35.33 -12.61 19.06
N ARG A 98 36.04 -12.54 17.93
CA ARG A 98 37.13 -11.56 17.70
C ARG A 98 36.70 -10.31 16.94
N GLN A 99 35.44 -10.24 16.51
CA GLN A 99 34.93 -9.15 15.69
C GLN A 99 34.07 -8.20 16.54
N GLN A 100 34.13 -6.92 16.23
CA GLN A 100 33.19 -5.92 16.74
C GLN A 100 32.15 -5.66 15.66
N VAL A 101 30.88 -5.74 16.04
CA VAL A 101 29.75 -5.55 15.12
C VAL A 101 28.76 -4.57 15.72
N GLU A 102 28.26 -3.67 14.89
CA GLU A 102 27.15 -2.80 15.27
C GLU A 102 25.84 -3.59 15.23
N VAL A 103 25.01 -3.43 16.26
CA VAL A 103 23.69 -4.05 16.37
C VAL A 103 22.63 -3.00 16.71
N PHE A 104 21.46 -3.15 16.12
CA PHE A 104 20.26 -2.41 16.46
C PHE A 104 19.48 -3.15 17.55
N ILE A 105 19.05 -2.45 18.60
CA ILE A 105 18.45 -3.04 19.77
C ILE A 105 16.95 -2.73 19.79
N VAL A 106 16.15 -3.80 19.83
CA VAL A 106 14.70 -3.74 20.01
C VAL A 106 14.34 -4.40 21.33
N GLU A 107 13.63 -3.67 22.19
CA GLU A 107 12.99 -4.23 23.37
C GLU A 107 11.55 -4.61 23.04
N GLN A 108 11.19 -5.86 23.32
CA GLN A 108 9.82 -6.35 23.28
C GLN A 108 9.34 -6.55 24.70
N THR A 109 8.19 -5.99 25.05
CA THR A 109 7.48 -6.27 26.30
C THR A 109 6.22 -7.05 25.99
N VAL A 110 6.13 -8.28 26.52
CA VAL A 110 4.92 -9.10 26.50
C VAL A 110 4.16 -8.83 27.79
N HIS A 111 2.98 -8.24 27.66
CA HIS A 111 2.13 -7.90 28.80
C HIS A 111 1.35 -9.13 29.27
N SER A 112 0.91 -9.13 30.52
CA SER A 112 0.03 -10.16 31.06
C SER A 112 -0.99 -9.49 31.99
N GLU A 113 -2.24 -9.93 31.94
CA GLU A 113 -3.31 -9.38 32.80
C GLU A 113 -3.20 -9.88 34.24
N GLU A 114 -2.68 -11.09 34.43
CA GLU A 114 -2.58 -11.74 35.75
C GLU A 114 -1.15 -11.84 36.27
N GLY A 115 -0.17 -11.56 35.41
CA GLY A 115 1.25 -11.70 35.69
C GLY A 115 2.03 -10.40 35.55
N ILE A 116 3.33 -10.48 35.81
CA ILE A 116 4.26 -9.37 35.58
C ILE A 116 4.62 -9.36 34.10
N PRO A 117 4.58 -8.20 33.41
CA PRO A 117 5.05 -8.07 32.05
C PRO A 117 6.49 -8.57 31.91
N MET A 118 6.78 -9.29 30.83
CA MET A 118 8.13 -9.78 30.56
C MET A 118 8.75 -9.04 29.38
N SER A 119 9.91 -8.43 29.64
CA SER A 119 10.68 -7.73 28.60
C SER A 119 11.88 -8.54 28.14
N TYR A 120 12.11 -8.55 26.83
CA TYR A 120 13.27 -9.14 26.17
C TYR A 120 13.92 -8.10 25.27
N GLN A 121 15.24 -8.01 25.28
CA GLN A 121 15.97 -7.21 24.31
C GLN A 121 16.62 -8.10 23.26
N PHE A 122 16.41 -7.73 22.01
CA PHE A 122 16.92 -8.39 20.82
C PHE A 122 17.93 -7.47 20.15
N TYR A 123 19.16 -7.96 20.00
CA TYR A 123 20.28 -7.27 19.38
C TYR A 123 20.42 -7.83 17.98
N LEU A 124 20.10 -7.02 16.98
CA LEU A 124 19.93 -7.43 15.58
C LEU A 124 21.06 -6.84 14.73
N LEU A 125 21.65 -7.66 13.86
CA LEU A 125 22.65 -7.24 12.88
C LEU A 125 22.02 -6.36 11.79
N SER A 126 22.86 -5.75 10.94
CA SER A 126 22.42 -4.88 9.85
C SER A 126 21.49 -5.56 8.84
N ASP A 127 21.60 -6.88 8.66
CA ASP A 127 20.74 -7.70 7.80
C ASP A 127 19.53 -8.33 8.56
N GLY A 128 19.33 -7.88 9.81
CA GLY A 128 18.24 -8.27 10.69
C GLY A 128 18.42 -9.61 11.40
N HIS A 129 19.55 -10.31 11.25
CA HIS A 129 19.79 -11.53 12.02
C HIS A 129 19.99 -11.24 13.51
N LEU A 130 19.53 -12.14 14.37
CA LEU A 130 19.68 -12.03 15.82
C LEU A 130 21.11 -12.37 16.25
N ALA A 131 21.80 -11.43 16.89
CA ALA A 131 23.12 -11.62 17.48
C ALA A 131 23.08 -11.93 18.98
N LYS A 132 22.19 -11.27 19.72
CA LYS A 132 22.05 -11.47 21.17
C LYS A 132 20.61 -11.30 21.62
N ARG A 133 20.19 -12.13 22.57
CA ARG A 133 18.90 -12.01 23.27
C ARG A 133 19.15 -12.02 24.76
N ILE A 134 18.52 -11.09 25.47
CA ILE A 134 18.49 -11.07 26.94
C ILE A 134 17.05 -10.97 27.43
N GLN A 135 16.79 -11.54 28.59
CA GLN A 135 15.58 -11.26 29.36
C GLN A 135 15.91 -10.18 30.38
N VAL A 136 15.14 -9.08 30.38
CA VAL A 136 15.34 -7.98 31.33
C VAL A 136 15.11 -8.50 32.75
N GLY A 137 16.05 -8.23 33.66
CA GLY A 137 16.03 -8.70 35.05
C GLY A 137 16.64 -10.09 35.27
N SER A 138 17.04 -10.81 34.23
CA SER A 138 17.76 -12.09 34.34
C SER A 138 19.24 -11.92 33.97
N PRO A 139 20.18 -12.61 34.64
CA PRO A 139 21.59 -12.60 34.26
C PRO A 139 21.87 -13.43 32.99
N GLY A 140 20.92 -14.27 32.56
CA GLY A 140 21.08 -15.14 31.39
C GLY A 140 21.00 -14.39 30.07
N CYS A 141 21.92 -14.69 29.15
CA CYS A 141 21.85 -14.22 27.77
C CYS A 141 22.17 -15.34 26.76
N CYS A 142 21.58 -15.24 25.58
CA CYS A 142 21.94 -16.07 24.43
C CYS A 142 22.63 -15.17 23.41
N THR A 143 23.89 -15.47 23.07
CA THR A 143 24.68 -14.68 22.11
C THR A 143 25.30 -15.60 21.07
N ILE A 144 25.37 -15.15 19.82
CA ILE A 144 26.06 -15.87 18.75
C ILE A 144 27.56 -15.94 19.05
N THR A 145 28.19 -17.07 18.72
CA THR A 145 29.63 -17.28 18.97
C THR A 145 30.51 -16.75 17.83
N LYS A 146 29.95 -16.67 16.62
CA LYS A 146 30.60 -16.16 15.41
C LYS A 146 29.62 -15.30 14.62
N VAL A 147 30.13 -14.27 13.97
CA VAL A 147 29.33 -13.44 13.07
C VAL A 147 28.96 -14.30 11.84
N PRO A 148 27.67 -14.39 11.48
CA PRO A 148 27.27 -15.07 10.26
C PRO A 148 27.78 -14.31 9.04
N ILE A 149 27.90 -14.99 7.90
CA ILE A 149 28.15 -14.30 6.63
C ILE A 149 26.94 -13.43 6.36
N LEU A 150 27.12 -12.11 6.46
CA LEU A 150 26.05 -11.15 6.20
C LEU A 150 25.65 -11.29 4.74
N ARG A 151 24.34 -11.37 4.48
CA ARG A 151 23.85 -11.37 3.09
C ARG A 151 24.17 -10.01 2.49
N GLU A 152 24.79 -9.99 1.32
CA GLU A 152 24.82 -8.81 0.48
C GLU A 152 23.37 -8.40 0.18
N GLU A 153 23.09 -7.09 0.11
CA GLU A 153 21.75 -6.63 -0.26
C GLU A 153 21.39 -7.23 -1.62
N ASP A 154 20.44 -8.18 -1.64
CA ASP A 154 19.85 -8.68 -2.86
C ASP A 154 19.27 -7.45 -3.58
N ALA A 155 19.89 -7.02 -4.67
CA ALA A 155 19.42 -5.89 -5.45
C ALA A 155 17.97 -6.16 -5.84
N ILE A 156 17.04 -5.37 -5.32
CA ILE A 156 15.62 -5.52 -5.62
C ILE A 156 15.49 -5.35 -7.13
N GLU A 157 15.24 -6.45 -7.84
CA GLU A 157 15.03 -6.40 -9.28
C GLU A 157 13.92 -5.39 -9.55
N PRO A 158 14.16 -4.41 -10.45
CA PRO A 158 13.13 -3.43 -10.80
C PRO A 158 11.89 -4.18 -11.27
N ARG A 159 10.70 -3.73 -10.84
CA ARG A 159 9.44 -4.35 -11.29
C ARG A 159 9.46 -4.43 -12.83
N PRO A 160 9.16 -5.61 -13.41
CA PRO A 160 9.12 -5.73 -14.86
C PRO A 160 8.11 -4.73 -15.41
N VAL A 161 8.59 -3.82 -16.26
CA VAL A 161 7.73 -2.89 -16.98
C VAL A 161 7.21 -3.64 -18.19
N PHE A 162 6.02 -4.22 -18.06
CA PHE A 162 5.35 -4.83 -19.21
C PHE A 162 4.88 -3.71 -20.15
N GLU A 163 5.46 -3.64 -21.34
CA GLU A 163 4.93 -2.79 -22.40
C GLU A 163 3.47 -3.18 -22.68
N LYS A 164 2.57 -2.20 -22.68
CA LYS A 164 1.16 -2.44 -23.03
C LYS A 164 1.10 -2.78 -24.51
N LYS A 165 0.90 -4.06 -24.83
CA LYS A 165 0.63 -4.49 -26.21
C LYS A 165 -0.66 -3.82 -26.71
N PRO A 166 -0.68 -3.28 -27.94
CA PRO A 166 -1.91 -2.80 -28.56
C PRO A 166 -2.97 -3.91 -28.56
N LEU A 167 -4.18 -3.58 -28.12
CA LEU A 167 -5.30 -4.53 -28.09
C LEU A 167 -5.92 -4.60 -29.50
N MET A 168 -5.56 -5.63 -30.27
CA MET A 168 -6.16 -5.92 -31.58
C MET A 168 -7.52 -6.61 -31.40
N TRP A 169 -8.50 -5.89 -30.86
CA TRP A 169 -9.80 -6.44 -30.48
C TRP A 169 -10.63 -6.90 -31.68
N GLU A 170 -10.34 -6.41 -32.89
CA GLU A 170 -10.99 -6.80 -34.13
C GLU A 170 -10.64 -8.23 -34.57
N GLU A 171 -9.46 -8.73 -34.19
CA GLU A 171 -8.97 -10.07 -34.53
C GLU A 171 -9.34 -11.11 -33.46
N ASP A 172 -9.60 -10.65 -32.23
CA ASP A 172 -10.03 -11.49 -31.14
C ASP A 172 -11.55 -11.75 -31.23
N MET A 173 -11.91 -13.00 -31.49
CA MET A 173 -13.30 -13.42 -31.66
C MET A 173 -14.18 -13.12 -30.44
N GLU A 174 -13.65 -13.22 -29.21
CA GLU A 174 -14.41 -12.95 -27.99
C GLU A 174 -14.63 -11.44 -27.80
N LEU A 175 -13.58 -10.63 -28.01
CA LEU A 175 -13.68 -9.18 -27.91
C LEU A 175 -14.55 -8.59 -29.02
N PHE A 176 -14.44 -9.10 -30.24
CA PHE A 176 -15.29 -8.70 -31.34
C PHE A 176 -16.77 -9.01 -31.07
N SER A 177 -17.08 -10.19 -30.50
CA SER A 177 -18.45 -10.53 -30.09
C SER A 177 -18.98 -9.54 -29.05
N LYS A 178 -18.21 -9.27 -27.98
CA LYS A 178 -18.61 -8.32 -26.93
C LYS A 178 -18.85 -6.91 -27.50
N PHE A 179 -18.01 -6.48 -28.44
CA PHE A 179 -18.19 -5.21 -29.12
C PHE A 179 -19.50 -5.18 -29.93
N MET A 180 -19.78 -6.22 -30.70
CA MET A 180 -21.00 -6.32 -31.52
C MET A 180 -22.27 -6.34 -30.66
N ASP A 181 -22.26 -7.10 -29.56
CA ASP A 181 -23.38 -7.15 -28.62
C ASP A 181 -23.64 -5.77 -28.01
N ARG A 182 -22.58 -5.11 -27.53
CA ARG A 182 -22.70 -3.77 -26.94
C ARG A 182 -23.15 -2.72 -27.95
N LYS A 183 -22.69 -2.83 -29.20
CA LYS A 183 -23.08 -1.95 -30.30
C LYS A 183 -24.57 -2.08 -30.61
N GLU A 184 -25.10 -3.30 -30.71
CA GLU A 184 -26.53 -3.51 -30.97
C GLU A 184 -27.39 -3.08 -29.77
N GLU A 185 -26.95 -3.36 -28.54
CA GLU A 185 -27.63 -2.89 -27.32
C GLU A 185 -27.78 -1.36 -27.32
N LEU A 186 -26.70 -0.63 -27.61
CA LEU A 186 -26.72 0.83 -27.71
C LEU A 186 -27.61 1.31 -28.86
N ARG A 187 -27.62 0.61 -29.99
CA ARG A 187 -28.47 0.95 -31.14
C ARG A 187 -29.96 0.81 -30.79
N LEU A 188 -30.33 -0.29 -30.14
CA LEU A 188 -31.70 -0.55 -29.68
C LEU A 188 -32.13 0.46 -28.61
N SER A 189 -31.25 0.75 -27.64
CA SER A 189 -31.50 1.76 -26.62
C SER A 189 -31.73 3.15 -27.23
N HIS A 190 -30.88 3.56 -28.18
CA HIS A 190 -31.03 4.83 -28.89
C HIS A 190 -32.33 4.89 -29.70
N ASN A 191 -32.68 3.83 -30.43
CA ASN A 191 -33.94 3.80 -31.18
C ASN A 191 -35.16 3.87 -30.27
N SER A 192 -35.12 3.17 -29.13
CA SER A 192 -36.18 3.22 -28.13
C SER A 192 -36.32 4.62 -27.53
N TYR A 193 -35.20 5.27 -27.18
CA TYR A 193 -35.18 6.64 -26.68
C TYR A 193 -35.84 7.61 -27.68
N LEU A 194 -35.48 7.57 -28.97
CA LEU A 194 -36.08 8.43 -29.97
C LEU A 194 -37.59 8.17 -30.20
N ARG A 195 -38.04 6.92 -30.07
CA ARG A 195 -39.47 6.58 -30.13
C ARG A 195 -40.26 7.13 -28.94
N GLN A 196 -39.65 7.11 -27.76
CA GLN A 196 -40.26 7.61 -26.52
C GLN A 196 -40.27 9.14 -26.46
N HIS A 197 -39.37 9.80 -27.18
CA HIS A 197 -39.18 11.25 -27.18
C HIS A 197 -39.37 11.86 -28.59
N PRO A 198 -40.60 11.91 -29.12
CA PRO A 198 -40.88 12.52 -30.42
C PRO A 198 -40.50 14.02 -30.45
N GLU A 199 -40.48 14.69 -29.30
CA GLU A 199 -40.01 16.07 -29.14
C GLU A 199 -38.55 16.26 -29.57
N ALA A 200 -37.69 15.25 -29.40
CA ALA A 200 -36.30 15.33 -29.81
C ALA A 200 -36.18 15.40 -31.35
N HIS A 201 -37.03 14.64 -32.06
CA HIS A 201 -37.09 14.69 -33.52
C HIS A 201 -37.63 16.03 -34.02
N ALA A 202 -38.68 16.55 -33.39
CA ALA A 202 -39.25 17.86 -33.73
C ALA A 202 -38.23 18.99 -33.51
N LEU A 203 -37.55 18.99 -32.36
CA LEU A 203 -36.52 19.97 -31.99
C LEU A 203 -35.33 19.99 -32.98
N ILE A 204 -34.87 18.83 -33.45
CA ILE A 204 -33.83 18.76 -34.48
C ILE A 204 -34.37 19.24 -35.84
N SER A 205 -35.61 18.88 -36.18
CA SER A 205 -36.23 19.28 -37.46
C SER A 205 -36.41 20.80 -37.54
N ASP A 206 -36.89 21.42 -36.46
CA ASP A 206 -37.05 22.87 -36.36
C ASP A 206 -35.70 23.59 -36.41
N PHE A 207 -34.67 23.06 -35.74
CA PHE A 207 -33.30 23.58 -35.86
C PHE A 207 -32.82 23.58 -37.31
N LEU A 208 -32.95 22.44 -38.01
CA LEU A 208 -32.52 22.30 -39.40
C LEU A 208 -33.31 23.25 -40.32
N LEU A 209 -34.61 23.42 -40.08
CA LEU A 209 -35.43 24.38 -40.82
C LEU A 209 -34.91 25.82 -40.62
N PHE A 210 -34.65 26.24 -39.38
CA PHE A 210 -34.13 27.59 -39.13
C PHE A 210 -32.72 27.80 -39.67
N LEU A 211 -31.89 26.76 -39.64
CA LEU A 211 -30.54 26.78 -40.20
C LEU A 211 -30.58 26.96 -41.72
N LEU A 212 -31.48 26.25 -42.42
CA LEU A 212 -31.66 26.37 -43.87
C LEU A 212 -32.28 27.72 -44.28
N LEU A 213 -33.19 28.27 -43.47
CA LEU A 213 -33.84 29.56 -43.76
C LEU A 213 -32.93 30.76 -43.50
N ARG A 214 -32.15 30.74 -42.41
CA ARG A 214 -31.32 31.87 -41.99
C ARG A 214 -29.91 31.84 -42.56
N GLN A 215 -29.43 30.65 -42.94
CA GLN A 215 -28.10 30.40 -43.47
C GLN A 215 -26.99 31.21 -42.79
N PRO A 216 -26.83 31.08 -41.45
CA PRO A 216 -25.87 31.86 -40.69
C PRO A 216 -24.42 31.50 -41.08
N ALA A 217 -23.53 32.49 -41.03
CA ALA A 217 -22.10 32.27 -41.30
C ALA A 217 -21.41 31.40 -40.23
N ASP A 218 -21.86 31.47 -38.98
CA ASP A 218 -21.41 30.64 -37.87
C ASP A 218 -22.55 29.73 -37.38
N VAL A 219 -22.50 28.46 -37.80
CA VAL A 219 -23.51 27.44 -37.46
C VAL A 219 -23.38 26.99 -36.01
N VAL A 220 -22.19 27.04 -35.42
CA VAL A 220 -21.92 26.50 -34.08
C VAL A 220 -22.48 27.44 -33.02
N THR A 221 -22.21 28.74 -33.14
CA THR A 221 -22.81 29.75 -32.24
C THR A 221 -24.33 29.76 -32.39
N PHE A 222 -24.85 29.66 -33.62
CA PHE A 222 -26.28 29.55 -33.87
C PHE A 222 -26.93 28.33 -33.19
N ALA A 223 -26.27 27.17 -33.23
CA ALA A 223 -26.74 25.98 -32.52
C ALA A 223 -26.75 26.16 -31.00
N ALA A 224 -25.72 26.80 -30.44
CA ALA A 224 -25.64 27.07 -29.00
C ALA A 224 -26.79 27.98 -28.53
N GLU A 225 -27.11 29.02 -29.29
CA GLU A 225 -28.24 29.91 -29.01
C GLU A 225 -29.59 29.20 -29.17
N TYR A 226 -29.74 28.38 -30.22
CA TYR A 226 -30.98 27.65 -30.48
C TYR A 226 -31.27 26.57 -29.43
N PHE A 227 -30.27 25.75 -29.06
CA PHE A 227 -30.44 24.66 -28.09
C PHE A 227 -30.33 25.11 -26.62
N GLY A 228 -29.75 26.28 -26.36
CA GLY A 228 -29.53 26.82 -25.01
C GLY A 228 -30.77 26.83 -24.10
N PRO A 229 -31.94 27.26 -24.57
CA PRO A 229 -33.18 27.26 -23.78
C PRO A 229 -33.69 25.87 -23.39
N PHE A 230 -33.34 24.83 -24.15
CA PHE A 230 -33.78 23.44 -23.92
C PHE A 230 -32.84 22.67 -22.99
N ALA A 231 -31.67 23.23 -22.67
CA ALA A 231 -30.78 22.64 -21.70
C ALA A 231 -31.42 22.70 -20.31
N MET A 232 -31.95 21.57 -19.83
CA MET A 232 -32.31 21.44 -18.41
C MET A 232 -31.09 21.80 -17.56
N ARG A 233 -31.25 22.69 -16.57
CA ARG A 233 -30.26 22.88 -15.50
C ARG A 233 -30.12 21.55 -14.76
N ARG A 234 -29.23 20.68 -15.21
CA ARG A 234 -28.86 19.48 -14.47
C ARG A 234 -28.26 19.93 -13.15
N ALA A 235 -28.78 19.43 -12.04
CA ALA A 235 -28.08 19.50 -10.77
C ALA A 235 -26.66 18.97 -10.98
N SER A 236 -25.67 19.67 -10.44
CA SER A 236 -24.26 19.31 -10.53
C SER A 236 -24.08 17.83 -10.23
N THR A 237 -23.57 17.08 -11.19
CA THR A 237 -23.19 15.68 -10.97
C THR A 237 -22.11 15.65 -9.88
N PRO A 238 -22.15 14.70 -8.92
CA PRO A 238 -21.19 14.65 -7.83
C PRO A 238 -19.76 14.54 -8.38
N ALA A 239 -18.86 15.34 -7.79
CA ALA A 239 -17.52 15.69 -8.26
C ALA A 239 -16.49 14.55 -8.36
N LEU A 240 -16.91 13.28 -8.41
CA LEU A 240 -16.01 12.12 -8.39
C LEU A 240 -15.79 11.46 -9.77
N ARG A 241 -16.20 12.09 -10.88
CA ARG A 241 -15.78 11.65 -12.21
C ARG A 241 -15.14 12.78 -13.02
N SER A 242 -13.82 12.64 -13.15
CA SER A 242 -12.87 13.40 -13.98
C SER A 242 -12.37 14.74 -13.40
N SER A 243 -11.12 14.70 -12.93
CA SER A 243 -10.25 15.88 -12.86
C SER A 243 -9.82 16.23 -14.29
N ASN A 244 -9.88 17.52 -14.60
CA ASN A 244 -9.47 18.18 -15.85
C ASN A 244 -10.47 18.06 -17.02
N ARG A 245 -11.36 19.05 -17.11
CA ARG A 245 -11.88 19.50 -18.40
C ARG A 245 -11.72 21.02 -18.53
N PRO A 246 -10.94 21.53 -19.49
CA PRO A 246 -10.99 22.93 -19.87
C PRO A 246 -12.36 23.25 -20.47
N SER A 247 -12.86 24.46 -20.19
CA SER A 247 -14.09 25.00 -20.80
C SER A 247 -13.99 24.99 -22.34
N PRO A 248 -15.04 24.57 -23.06
CA PRO A 248 -15.05 24.59 -24.53
C PRO A 248 -15.25 26.00 -25.13
N PHE A 249 -15.37 27.06 -24.31
CA PHE A 249 -15.62 28.42 -24.77
C PHE A 249 -14.54 29.44 -24.39
N ARG A 250 -13.38 29.00 -23.90
CA ARG A 250 -12.26 29.93 -23.64
C ARG A 250 -11.19 29.75 -24.72
N ALA A 251 -11.22 30.61 -25.74
CA ALA A 251 -10.02 30.86 -26.53
C ALA A 251 -8.97 31.48 -25.59
N LEU A 252 -7.77 30.89 -25.57
CA LEU A 252 -6.62 31.50 -24.94
C LEU A 252 -6.22 32.70 -25.79
N GLU A 253 -6.39 33.91 -25.26
CA GLU A 253 -5.73 35.11 -25.77
C GLU A 253 -4.21 34.85 -25.80
N PRO A 254 -3.48 35.17 -26.88
CA PRO A 254 -2.04 35.21 -26.84
C PRO A 254 -1.58 36.58 -26.28
N GLU A 255 -1.20 36.62 -25.01
CA GLU A 255 -0.39 37.73 -24.50
C GLU A 255 1.04 37.64 -25.08
N GLY A 256 1.31 38.51 -26.05
CA GLY A 256 2.44 39.46 -26.05
C GLY A 256 3.88 38.94 -26.08
N GLY A 257 4.60 39.26 -27.15
CA GLY A 257 6.08 39.20 -27.14
C GLY A 257 6.79 39.51 -28.46
N GLU A 258 6.39 40.53 -29.21
CA GLU A 258 7.23 41.08 -30.29
C GLU A 258 7.75 42.47 -29.88
N ALA A 259 9.05 42.57 -29.61
CA ALA A 259 9.78 43.83 -29.56
C ALA A 259 11.19 43.63 -30.16
N GLU A 260 11.31 44.13 -31.39
CA GLU A 260 12.50 44.65 -32.10
C GLU A 260 13.86 43.93 -31.98
N GLU A 261 14.22 43.19 -33.04
CA GLU A 261 15.61 43.14 -33.53
C GLU A 261 15.76 44.11 -34.70
N ARG A 262 16.56 45.17 -34.52
CA ARG A 262 17.14 45.95 -35.61
C ARG A 262 18.60 45.53 -35.79
N GLU A 263 18.88 44.88 -36.90
CA GLU A 263 20.23 44.77 -37.47
C GLU A 263 20.70 46.13 -38.01
N ALA A 264 21.87 46.61 -37.57
CA ALA A 264 22.83 47.32 -38.42
C ALA A 264 24.14 47.54 -37.65
N GLY A 265 25.27 47.05 -38.19
CA GLY A 265 26.58 47.61 -37.83
C GLY A 265 27.74 46.63 -37.73
N SER A 266 28.14 46.05 -38.86
CA SER A 266 29.48 45.51 -39.07
C SER A 266 30.56 46.53 -38.66
N LYS A 267 31.51 46.11 -37.80
CA LYS A 267 32.93 46.40 -38.00
C LYS A 267 33.84 45.51 -37.13
N ALA A 268 34.77 44.88 -37.82
CA ALA A 268 35.93 44.16 -37.32
C ALA A 268 36.94 45.08 -36.62
N GLY A 269 37.78 44.47 -35.78
CA GLY A 269 38.98 45.05 -35.15
C GLY A 269 39.26 44.34 -33.83
N GLU A 270 39.95 43.20 -33.85
CA GLU A 270 41.39 43.12 -33.52
C GLU A 270 41.77 43.83 -32.22
N GLY A 271 42.18 43.03 -31.23
CA GLY A 271 42.92 43.50 -30.06
C GLY A 271 43.60 42.33 -29.35
N PRO A 272 44.94 42.22 -29.38
CA PRO A 272 45.69 41.39 -28.46
C PRO A 272 46.28 42.21 -27.30
N ALA A 273 46.71 41.47 -26.27
CA ALA A 273 47.67 41.82 -25.22
C ALA A 273 47.21 42.72 -24.06
N GLY A 274 47.51 42.23 -22.84
CA GLY A 274 47.39 42.95 -21.57
C GLY A 274 47.11 42.02 -20.42
#